data_AF-A0A8J7P2E9-F1
#
_entry.id   AF-A0A8J7P2E9-F1
#
_cell.length_a   1.000
_cell.length_b   1.000
_cell.length_c   1.000
_cell.angle_alpha   90.00
_cell.angle_beta   90.00
_cell.angle_gamma   90.00
#
_symmetry.space_group_name_H-M   'P 1'
#
loop_
_entity.id
_entity.type
_entity.pdbx_description
1 polymer ?
#
loop_
_entity_poly.entity_id
_entity_poly.type
_entity_poly.pdbx_seq_one_letter_code
_entity_poly.pdbx_strand_id
1 'polypeptide(L)'
;MESDCRIPLGGLSQPGLLITPRTLALCTFLWGLISVRVFGAAVLEEEKTPEMVAFATPCWQVEEFVVAQECAQCNSFQSKTWLACSSTGYVEKINCAKSNKDEYKSCRSAVMEERRFWRFEGTMVSLTVLFALVVVMRQRALDRLASEKVRKQIESI
;
A
#
# COMPACT_ATOMS: atom_id res chain seq x y z
N MET A 1 10.67 36.51 -34.65
CA MET A 1 9.97 35.24 -34.43
C MET A 1 10.77 34.51 -33.39
N GLU A 2 10.25 34.45 -32.16
CA GLU A 2 10.41 33.34 -31.21
C GLU A 2 9.54 33.73 -30.01
N SER A 3 8.53 32.92 -29.75
CA SER A 3 7.35 33.30 -28.99
C SER A 3 7.56 33.09 -27.49
N ASP A 4 7.53 34.18 -26.72
CA ASP A 4 7.51 34.19 -25.26
C ASP A 4 6.25 33.49 -24.71
N CYS A 5 6.35 32.21 -24.40
CA CYS A 5 5.34 31.50 -23.62
C CYS A 5 5.54 31.82 -22.13
N ARG A 6 5.08 32.99 -21.69
CA ARG A 6 4.76 33.23 -20.28
C ARG A 6 3.48 32.47 -19.95
N ILE A 7 3.58 31.42 -19.15
CA ILE A 7 2.44 30.94 -18.36
C ILE A 7 2.53 31.60 -16.97
N PRO A 8 1.59 32.48 -16.59
CA PRO A 8 1.51 32.99 -15.24
C PRO A 8 0.68 32.02 -14.41
N LEU A 9 1.35 31.13 -13.65
CA LEU A 9 0.73 30.52 -12.48
C LEU A 9 1.16 31.32 -11.25
N GLY A 10 0.52 32.46 -11.07
CA GLY A 10 0.42 33.10 -9.77
C GLY A 10 -0.58 32.32 -8.92
N GLY A 11 -0.19 31.97 -7.69
CA GLY A 11 -1.14 31.50 -6.69
C GLY A 11 -0.82 30.19 -5.97
N LEU A 12 0.43 29.94 -5.58
CA LEU A 12 0.70 29.16 -4.37
C LEU A 12 2.07 29.56 -3.82
N SER A 13 2.01 30.38 -2.76
CA SER A 13 3.01 30.53 -1.71
C SER A 13 4.08 29.43 -1.72
N GLN A 14 5.25 29.75 -2.25
CA GLN A 14 6.45 28.94 -2.08
C GLN A 14 7.47 29.79 -1.31
N PRO A 15 7.42 29.84 0.04
CA PRO A 15 8.64 30.14 0.76
C PRO A 15 9.62 29.04 0.35
N GLY A 16 10.79 29.43 -0.15
CA GLY A 16 11.84 28.49 -0.49
C GLY A 16 12.06 27.58 0.72
N LEU A 17 11.57 26.34 0.64
CA LEU A 17 11.86 25.34 1.64
C LEU A 17 13.32 24.97 1.38
N LEU A 18 14.21 25.73 2.01
CA LEU A 18 15.62 25.43 2.11
C LEU A 18 15.68 24.02 2.71
N ILE A 19 15.98 23.03 1.86
CA ILE A 19 16.07 21.63 2.26
C ILE A 19 17.31 21.51 3.13
N THR A 20 17.12 21.82 4.40
CA THR A 20 18.08 21.58 5.46
C THR A 20 18.10 20.06 5.69
N PRO A 21 19.22 19.48 6.15
CA PRO A 21 19.29 18.06 6.49
C PRO A 21 18.18 17.66 7.48
N ARG A 22 17.70 18.60 8.28
CA ARG A 22 16.55 18.46 9.18
C ARG A 22 15.22 18.27 8.45
N THR A 23 14.92 19.00 7.37
CA THR A 23 13.67 18.81 6.62
C THR A 23 13.68 17.51 5.82
N LEU A 24 14.83 17.11 5.27
CA LEU A 24 15.01 15.79 4.64
C LEU A 24 14.79 14.66 5.65
N ALA A 25 15.42 14.75 6.83
CA ALA A 25 15.25 13.77 7.90
C ALA A 25 13.79 13.67 8.36
N LEU A 26 13.11 14.81 8.52
CA LEU A 26 11.69 14.85 8.87
C LEU A 26 10.80 14.24 7.78
N CYS A 27 11.05 14.53 6.50
CA CYS A 27 10.32 13.90 5.40
C CYS A 27 10.55 12.39 5.34
N THR A 28 11.78 11.91 5.55
CA THR A 28 12.06 10.46 5.60
C THR A 28 11.42 9.80 6.81
N PHE A 29 11.37 10.49 7.95
CA PHE A 29 10.75 9.98 9.17
C PHE A 29 9.23 9.93 9.04
N LEU A 30 8.62 10.98 8.48
CA LEU A 30 7.19 11.02 8.16
C LEU A 30 6.82 9.97 7.10
N TRP A 31 7.65 9.80 6.07
CA TRP A 31 7.47 8.75 5.07
C TRP A 31 7.59 7.35 5.69
N GLY A 32 8.55 7.15 6.59
CA GLY A 32 8.71 5.94 7.37
C GLY A 32 7.49 5.66 8.26
N LEU A 33 6.96 6.66 8.95
CA LEU A 33 5.75 6.54 9.76
C LEU A 33 4.52 6.20 8.92
N ILE A 34 4.35 6.85 7.76
CA ILE A 34 3.25 6.56 6.82
C ILE A 34 3.38 5.12 6.30
N SER A 35 4.59 4.71 5.91
CA SER A 35 4.87 3.34 5.46
C SER A 35 4.59 2.33 6.57
N VAL A 36 5.03 2.58 7.80
CA VAL A 36 4.76 1.72 8.96
C VAL A 36 3.27 1.65 9.28
N ARG A 37 2.47 2.70 9.04
CA ARG A 37 1.01 2.62 9.27
C ARG A 37 0.28 1.85 8.17
N VAL A 38 0.71 2.00 6.92
CA VAL A 38 0.15 1.25 5.78
C VAL A 38 0.52 -0.22 5.84
N PHE A 39 1.78 -0.55 6.16
CA PHE A 39 2.25 -1.93 6.31
C PHE A 39 1.96 -2.55 7.68
N GLY A 40 1.95 -1.76 8.75
CA GLY A 40 1.73 -2.23 10.12
C GLY A 40 0.29 -2.69 10.38
N ALA A 41 -0.68 -2.18 9.61
CA ALA A 41 -2.04 -2.74 9.59
C ALA A 41 -2.10 -4.16 9.03
N ALA A 42 -1.05 -4.62 8.33
CA ALA A 42 -0.92 -6.00 7.85
C ALA A 42 -0.02 -6.88 8.74
N VAL A 43 0.71 -6.31 9.72
CA VAL A 43 1.66 -7.05 10.58
C VAL A 43 1.11 -7.29 12.00
N LEU A 44 0.18 -6.46 12.50
CA LEU A 44 -0.42 -6.64 13.83
C LEU A 44 -1.64 -7.58 13.88
N GLU A 45 -1.91 -8.32 12.82
CA GLU A 45 -2.99 -9.31 12.78
C GLU A 45 -2.44 -10.74 12.65
N GLU A 46 -1.37 -11.08 13.38
CA GLU A 46 -0.95 -12.48 13.51
C GLU A 46 -0.17 -12.74 14.80
N GLU A 47 -0.83 -12.61 15.96
CA GLU A 47 -0.49 -13.46 17.11
C GLU A 47 -1.74 -13.69 17.96
N LYS A 48 -2.71 -14.41 17.39
CA LYS A 48 -3.66 -15.14 18.22
C LYS A 48 -3.28 -16.60 18.12
N THR A 49 -2.48 -17.03 19.09
CA THR A 49 -2.17 -18.43 19.40
C THR A 49 -3.39 -19.29 19.12
N PRO A 50 -3.32 -20.28 18.21
CA PRO A 50 -4.42 -21.20 18.03
C PRO A 50 -4.53 -22.03 19.31
N GLU A 51 -5.52 -21.70 20.14
CA GLU A 51 -6.03 -22.62 21.13
C GLU A 51 -6.37 -23.92 20.38
N MET A 52 -5.67 -24.99 20.73
CA MET A 52 -5.79 -26.32 20.14
C MET A 52 -7.15 -26.91 20.53
N VAL A 53 -8.21 -26.45 19.87
CA VAL A 53 -9.49 -27.14 19.87
C VAL A 53 -9.30 -28.39 19.02
N ALA A 54 -9.61 -29.56 19.56
CA ALA A 54 -9.55 -30.83 18.85
C ALA A 54 -10.48 -30.77 17.63
N PHE A 55 -9.92 -30.42 16.46
CA PHE A 55 -10.67 -30.39 15.22
C PHE A 55 -10.90 -31.82 14.76
N ALA A 56 -12.17 -32.25 14.75
CA ALA A 56 -12.59 -33.32 13.87
C ALA A 56 -12.08 -32.98 12.46
N THR A 57 -11.38 -33.92 11.82
CA THR A 57 -10.84 -33.73 10.48
C THR A 57 -11.96 -33.30 9.53
N PRO A 58 -11.88 -32.12 8.90
CA PRO A 58 -12.96 -31.63 8.06
C PRO A 58 -13.12 -32.50 6.80
N CYS A 59 -14.37 -32.67 6.32
CA CYS A 59 -14.68 -33.67 5.28
C CYS A 59 -13.92 -33.44 3.97
N TRP A 60 -13.61 -32.19 3.62
CA TRP A 60 -12.86 -31.82 2.42
C TRP A 60 -11.39 -32.24 2.41
N GLN A 61 -10.84 -32.69 3.54
CA GLN A 61 -9.51 -33.31 3.59
C GLN A 61 -9.54 -34.81 3.28
N VAL A 62 -10.72 -35.43 3.35
CA VAL A 62 -10.88 -36.89 3.29
C VAL A 62 -11.72 -37.33 2.08
N GLU A 63 -12.54 -36.43 1.54
CA GLU A 63 -13.50 -36.69 0.47
C GLU A 63 -13.37 -35.66 -0.66
N GLU A 64 -13.79 -36.05 -1.86
CA GLU A 64 -14.00 -35.10 -2.95
C GLU A 64 -15.11 -34.12 -2.59
N PHE A 65 -14.86 -32.85 -2.86
CA PHE A 65 -15.78 -31.76 -2.58
C PHE A 65 -16.07 -30.96 -3.84
N VAL A 66 -17.27 -30.40 -3.90
CA VAL A 66 -17.71 -29.48 -4.95
C VAL A 66 -17.92 -28.11 -4.33
N VAL A 67 -17.45 -27.06 -5.00
CA VAL A 67 -17.68 -25.68 -4.55
C VAL A 67 -19.13 -25.31 -4.81
N ALA A 68 -19.90 -25.16 -3.74
CA ALA A 68 -21.32 -24.82 -3.79
C ALA A 68 -21.55 -23.29 -3.86
N GLN A 69 -20.66 -22.51 -3.24
CA GLN A 69 -20.70 -21.05 -3.28
C GLN A 69 -19.28 -20.48 -3.46
N GLU A 70 -19.16 -19.53 -4.37
CA GLU A 70 -17.91 -18.82 -4.65
C GLU A 70 -17.39 -18.07 -3.41
N CYS A 71 -16.07 -17.85 -3.41
CA CYS A 71 -15.34 -17.21 -2.33
C CYS A 71 -15.84 -15.78 -2.05
N ALA A 72 -16.36 -15.54 -0.85
CA ALA A 72 -16.93 -14.26 -0.44
C ALA A 72 -16.29 -13.72 0.85
N GLN A 73 -16.37 -12.40 1.05
CA GLN A 73 -15.87 -11.76 2.26
C GLN A 73 -16.73 -12.13 3.47
N CYS A 74 -16.10 -12.49 4.58
CA CYS A 74 -16.79 -12.75 5.82
C CYS A 74 -17.41 -11.48 6.40
N ASN A 75 -18.64 -11.60 6.92
CA ASN A 75 -19.26 -10.53 7.70
C ASN A 75 -18.64 -10.44 9.10
N SER A 76 -18.83 -9.32 9.80
CA SER A 76 -18.26 -9.05 11.14
C SER A 76 -18.65 -10.07 12.21
N PHE A 77 -19.80 -10.72 12.05
CA PHE A 77 -20.22 -11.82 12.91
C PHE A 77 -19.49 -13.13 12.55
N GLN A 78 -19.45 -13.48 11.26
CA GLN A 78 -18.80 -14.69 10.78
C GLN A 78 -17.29 -14.68 11.04
N SER A 79 -16.63 -13.52 10.95
CA SER A 79 -15.20 -13.41 11.26
C SER A 79 -14.85 -13.74 12.72
N LYS A 80 -15.79 -13.57 13.65
CA LYS A 80 -15.62 -13.91 15.07
C LYS A 80 -16.05 -15.33 15.39
N THR A 81 -17.07 -15.84 14.71
CA THR A 81 -17.68 -17.14 15.01
C THR A 81 -17.06 -18.28 14.21
N TRP A 82 -16.63 -18.03 12.97
CA TRP A 82 -16.14 -19.06 12.06
C TRP A 82 -14.62 -19.06 12.01
N LEU A 83 -14.03 -20.18 12.41
CA LEU A 83 -12.58 -20.41 12.36
C LEU A 83 -12.05 -20.35 10.92
N ALA A 84 -12.87 -20.72 9.93
CA ALA A 84 -12.56 -20.59 8.52
C ALA A 84 -12.28 -19.15 8.08
N CYS A 85 -12.96 -18.16 8.68
CA CYS A 85 -12.74 -16.75 8.38
C CYS A 85 -11.49 -16.16 9.04
N SER A 86 -10.92 -16.80 10.06
CA SER A 86 -9.85 -16.23 10.88
C SER A 86 -8.51 -16.07 10.14
N SER A 87 -8.29 -16.82 9.06
CA SER A 87 -7.00 -16.83 8.35
C SER A 87 -6.90 -15.78 7.24
N THR A 88 -7.93 -15.65 6.41
CA THR A 88 -7.92 -14.76 5.23
C THR A 88 -9.02 -13.71 5.26
N GLY A 89 -10.03 -13.86 6.12
CA GLY A 89 -11.26 -13.06 6.10
C GLY A 89 -12.23 -13.41 4.98
N TYR A 90 -11.99 -14.49 4.24
CA TYR A 90 -12.79 -14.95 3.09
C TYR A 90 -13.11 -16.43 3.21
N VAL A 91 -14.34 -16.79 2.85
CA VAL A 91 -14.81 -18.18 2.92
C VAL A 91 -15.56 -18.58 1.66
N GLU A 92 -15.40 -19.84 1.31
CA GLU A 92 -16.17 -20.54 0.27
C GLU A 92 -17.02 -21.63 0.93
N LYS A 93 -18.19 -21.89 0.36
CA LYS A 93 -19.06 -22.98 0.80
C LYS A 93 -18.81 -24.17 -0.10
N ILE A 94 -18.52 -25.32 0.50
CA ILE A 94 -18.26 -26.57 -0.23
C ILE A 94 -19.24 -27.65 0.23
N ASN A 95 -19.61 -28.52 -0.69
CA ASN A 95 -20.40 -29.71 -0.42
C ASN A 95 -19.52 -30.95 -0.59
N CYS A 96 -19.38 -31.74 0.46
CA CYS A 96 -18.64 -33.00 0.41
C CYS A 96 -19.51 -34.07 -0.25
N ALA A 97 -19.06 -34.61 -1.39
CA ALA A 97 -19.89 -35.43 -2.27
C ALA A 97 -20.34 -36.75 -1.62
N LYS A 98 -19.49 -37.32 -0.75
CA LYS A 98 -19.75 -38.63 -0.12
C LYS A 98 -20.59 -38.50 1.16
N SER A 99 -20.35 -37.50 2.00
CA SER A 99 -21.17 -37.21 3.17
C SER A 99 -22.43 -36.36 2.88
N ASN A 100 -22.55 -35.78 1.69
CA ASN A 100 -23.54 -34.76 1.32
C ASN A 100 -23.64 -33.61 2.36
N LYS A 101 -22.51 -33.22 2.93
CA LYS A 101 -22.44 -32.23 4.01
C LYS A 101 -21.85 -30.93 3.48
N ASP A 102 -22.51 -29.83 3.81
CA ASP A 102 -22.01 -28.49 3.57
C ASP A 102 -21.02 -28.07 4.67
N GLU A 103 -19.82 -27.69 4.27
CA GLU A 103 -18.79 -27.15 5.15
C GLU A 103 -18.27 -25.80 4.63
N TYR A 104 -17.70 -25.00 5.53
CA TYR A 104 -17.09 -23.72 5.19
C TYR A 104 -15.57 -23.83 5.28
N LYS A 105 -14.90 -23.36 4.23
CA LYS A 105 -13.44 -23.40 4.13
C LYS A 105 -12.91 -22.00 3.83
N SER A 106 -11.74 -21.69 4.37
CA SER A 106 -10.99 -20.48 4.00
C SER A 106 -10.57 -20.54 2.53
N CYS A 107 -10.85 -19.48 1.78
CA CYS A 107 -10.47 -19.36 0.38
C CYS A 107 -9.53 -18.19 0.17
N ARG A 108 -8.70 -18.32 -0.88
CA ARG A 108 -7.83 -17.24 -1.36
C ARG A 108 -8.49 -16.62 -2.59
N SER A 109 -9.10 -15.45 -2.43
CA SER A 109 -9.77 -14.75 -3.52
C SER A 109 -8.77 -13.95 -4.37
N ALA A 110 -8.82 -14.12 -5.70
CA ALA A 110 -8.03 -13.30 -6.63
C ALA A 110 -8.37 -11.80 -6.51
N VAL A 111 -9.62 -11.47 -6.20
CA VAL A 111 -10.09 -10.09 -6.00
C VAL A 111 -9.42 -9.42 -4.81
N MET A 112 -9.10 -10.20 -3.77
CA MET A 112 -8.36 -9.73 -2.59
C MET A 112 -6.91 -9.41 -2.91
N GLU A 113 -6.29 -10.27 -3.71
CA GLU A 113 -4.92 -10.09 -4.16
C GLU A 113 -4.79 -8.87 -5.05
N GLU A 114 -5.71 -8.69 -6.00
CA GLU A 114 -5.75 -7.53 -6.88
C GLU A 114 -5.90 -6.22 -6.10
N ARG A 115 -6.82 -6.17 -5.13
CA ARG A 115 -7.01 -4.96 -4.32
C ARG A 115 -5.79 -4.64 -3.46
N ARG A 116 -5.11 -5.66 -2.91
CA ARG A 116 -3.87 -5.48 -2.15
C ARG A 116 -2.74 -5.01 -3.07
N PHE A 117 -2.66 -5.59 -4.26
CA PHE A 117 -1.68 -5.22 -5.28
C PHE A 117 -1.84 -3.77 -5.71
N TRP A 118 -3.04 -3.32 -6.09
CA TRP A 118 -3.27 -1.94 -6.52
C TRP A 118 -2.97 -0.90 -5.44
N ARG A 119 -3.22 -1.22 -4.16
CA ARG A 119 -2.84 -0.33 -3.05
C ARG A 119 -1.33 -0.23 -2.88
N PHE A 120 -0.64 -1.37 -2.96
CA PHE A 120 0.82 -1.40 -2.87
C PHE A 120 1.46 -0.66 -4.05
N GLU A 121 1.06 -1.01 -5.27
CA GLU A 121 1.56 -0.43 -6.51
C GLU A 121 1.31 1.07 -6.55
N GLY A 122 0.08 1.51 -6.23
CA GLY A 122 -0.25 2.93 -6.16
C GLY A 122 0.58 3.69 -5.12
N THR A 123 0.91 3.07 -3.99
CA THR A 123 1.77 3.67 -2.96
C THR A 123 3.21 3.82 -3.45
N MET A 124 3.75 2.79 -4.12
CA MET A 124 5.11 2.82 -4.66
C MET A 124 5.25 3.82 -5.80
N VAL A 125 4.30 3.87 -6.72
CA VAL A 125 4.29 4.86 -7.82
C VAL A 125 4.23 6.29 -7.26
N SER A 126 3.35 6.54 -6.30
CA SER A 126 3.24 7.85 -5.63
C SER A 126 4.55 8.27 -4.96
N LEU A 127 5.21 7.33 -4.27
CA LEU A 127 6.51 7.55 -3.65
C LEU A 127 7.59 7.91 -4.66
N THR A 128 7.64 7.17 -5.77
CA THR A 128 8.61 7.43 -6.84
C THR A 128 8.43 8.84 -7.42
N VAL A 129 7.19 9.26 -7.67
CA VAL A 129 6.88 10.61 -8.15
C VAL A 129 7.34 11.67 -7.14
N LEU A 130 7.06 11.47 -5.85
CA LEU A 130 7.48 12.40 -4.80
C LEU A 130 9.01 12.55 -4.78
N PHE A 131 9.76 11.44 -4.79
CA PHE A 131 11.22 11.50 -4.80
C PHE A 131 11.77 12.15 -6.07
N ALA A 132 11.18 11.85 -7.23
CA ALA A 132 11.57 12.47 -8.49
C ALA A 132 11.39 14.00 -8.44
N LEU A 133 10.27 14.48 -7.90
CA LEU A 133 10.02 15.93 -7.73
C LEU A 133 11.06 16.57 -6.81
N VAL A 134 11.37 15.94 -5.66
CA VAL A 134 12.39 16.44 -4.73
C VAL A 134 13.76 16.54 -5.41
N VAL A 135 14.15 15.53 -6.19
CA VAL A 135 15.42 15.53 -6.92
C VAL A 135 15.47 16.65 -7.95
N VAL A 136 14.41 16.85 -8.74
CA VAL A 136 14.34 17.92 -9.75
C VAL A 136 14.38 19.29 -9.10
N MET A 137 13.65 19.50 -7.99
CA MET A 137 13.67 20.77 -7.26
C MET A 137 15.07 21.09 -6.74
N ARG A 138 15.77 20.09 -6.19
CA ARG A 138 17.16 20.24 -5.74
C ARG A 138 18.10 20.59 -6.90
N GLN A 139 17.99 19.89 -8.02
CA GLN A 139 18.80 20.16 -9.21
C GLN A 139 18.58 21.60 -9.70
N ARG A 140 17.33 22.04 -9.84
CA ARG A 140 17.01 23.41 -10.22
C ARG A 140 17.53 24.47 -9.25
N ALA A 141 17.54 24.18 -7.94
CA ALA A 141 18.11 25.08 -6.95
C ALA A 141 19.63 25.21 -7.12
N LEU A 142 20.33 24.10 -7.37
CA LEU A 142 21.77 24.10 -7.66
C LEU A 142 22.10 24.83 -8.96
N ASP A 143 21.29 24.65 -10.01
CA ASP A 143 21.47 25.34 -11.29
C ASP A 143 21.30 26.86 -11.16
N ARG A 144 20.31 27.32 -10.38
CA ARG A 144 20.15 28.75 -10.07
C ARG A 144 21.38 29.31 -9.36
N LEU A 145 21.88 28.62 -8.34
CA LEU A 145 23.09 29.03 -7.61
C LEU A 145 24.34 29.03 -8.49
N ALA A 146 24.46 28.10 -9.45
CA ALA A 146 25.55 28.07 -10.41
C ALA A 146 25.49 29.28 -11.37
N SER A 147 24.31 29.61 -11.89
CA SER A 147 24.12 30.77 -12.79
C SER A 147 24.42 32.11 -12.11
N GLU A 148 24.05 32.25 -10.83
CA GLU A 148 24.35 33.45 -10.04
C GLU A 148 25.84 33.63 -9.79
N LYS A 149 26.58 32.52 -9.60
CA LYS A 149 28.04 32.56 -9.46
C LYS A 149 28.72 33.03 -10.75
N VAL A 150 28.26 32.57 -11.91
CA VAL A 150 28.80 33.01 -13.22
C VAL A 150 28.49 34.49 -13.45
N ARG A 151 27.26 34.95 -13.15
CA ARG A 151 26.87 36.35 -13.37
C ARG A 151 27.69 37.34 -12.54
N LYS A 152 28.00 36.99 -11.28
CA LYS A 152 28.86 37.81 -10.41
C LYS A 152 30.30 37.92 -10.89
N GLN A 153 30.81 36.95 -11.66
CA GLN A 153 32.14 37.06 -12.26
C GLN A 153 32.18 38.01 -13.46
N ILE A 154 31.05 38.25 -14.13
CA ILE A 154 30.95 39.17 -15.28
C ILE A 154 30.79 40.62 -14.80
N GLU A 155 30.12 40.85 -13.67
CA GLU A 155 29.96 42.18 -13.08
C GLU A 155 31.22 42.70 -12.35
N SER A 156 32.22 41.85 -12.10
CA SER A 156 33.48 42.22 -11.41
C SER A 156 34.66 42.50 -12.35
N ILE A 157 34.45 42.46 -13.66
CA ILE A 157 35.43 42.81 -14.71
C ILE A 157 35.09 44.19 -15.24
#